data_AF-S8DX11-F1
#
_entry.id   AF-S8DX11-F1
#
_cell.length_a   1.000
_cell.length_b   1.000
_cell.length_c   1.000
_cell.angle_alpha   90.00
_cell.angle_beta   90.00
_cell.angle_gamma   90.00
#
_symmetry.space_group_name_H-M   'P 1'
#
loop_
_entity.id
_entity.type
_entity.pdbx_description
1 polymer ?
#
loop_
_entity_poly.entity_id
_entity_poly.type
_entity_poly.pdbx_seq_one_letter_code
_entity_poly.pdbx_strand_id
1 'polypeptide(L)'
;DAVLRGCSSRRRTEAGVVYAVTKRSRDPRGDFRVSMVEMISSERGVLDLKELLFCFLALNHVSYHGIIYDVFIDVCSDLFPF
;
A
#
# COMPACT_ATOMS: atom_id res chain seq x y z
N ASP A 1 10.45 7.38 -9.80
CA ASP A 1 9.17 6.79 -10.23
C ASP A 1 8.50 6.10 -9.04
N ALA A 2 7.17 6.00 -9.02
CA ALA A 2 6.41 5.35 -7.93
C ALA A 2 6.00 3.93 -8.34
N VAL A 3 6.10 2.99 -7.41
CA VAL A 3 5.82 1.56 -7.62
C VAL A 3 4.46 1.24 -7.00
N LEU A 4 3.52 0.78 -7.82
CA LEU A 4 2.16 0.47 -7.41
C LEU A 4 1.78 -0.94 -7.82
N ARG A 5 1.98 -1.90 -6.90
CA ARG A 5 1.14 -3.10 -6.73
C ARG A 5 1.55 -3.86 -5.47
N GLY A 6 0.55 -4.25 -4.67
CA GLY A 6 0.71 -4.71 -3.29
C GLY A 6 1.09 -6.18 -3.09
N CYS A 7 1.27 -6.52 -1.81
CA CYS A 7 1.56 -7.87 -1.31
C CYS A 7 0.30 -8.74 -1.23
N SER A 8 0.07 -9.69 -2.15
CA SER A 8 -0.92 -10.75 -1.88
C SER A 8 -0.30 -11.81 -0.98
N SER A 9 -0.72 -11.88 0.29
CA SER A 9 -0.31 -12.94 1.20
C SER A 9 -1.24 -14.15 1.06
N ARG A 10 -1.07 -14.95 -0.02
CA ARG A 10 -1.73 -16.26 -0.09
C ARG A 10 -0.89 -17.29 0.66
N ARG A 11 -1.27 -17.51 1.93
CA ARG A 11 -0.95 -18.67 2.78
C ARG A 11 0.51 -19.15 2.73
N ARG A 12 1.27 -18.81 3.79
CA ARG A 12 2.32 -19.60 4.46
C ARG A 12 2.94 -20.80 3.67
N THR A 13 3.39 -20.57 2.44
CA THR A 13 4.29 -21.36 1.58
C THR A 13 4.30 -20.62 0.25
N GLU A 14 5.46 -20.22 -0.24
CA GLU A 14 5.69 -19.29 -1.37
C GLU A 14 5.66 -17.81 -0.95
N ALA A 15 6.82 -17.17 -1.06
CA ALA A 15 7.00 -15.74 -0.86
C ALA A 15 5.96 -14.97 -1.67
N GLY A 16 5.11 -14.19 -0.98
CA GLY A 16 4.12 -13.33 -1.63
C GLY A 16 4.81 -12.48 -2.68
N VAL A 17 4.52 -12.73 -3.96
CA VAL A 17 5.18 -12.03 -5.06
C VAL A 17 4.63 -10.61 -5.09
N VAL A 18 5.44 -9.67 -4.59
CA VAL A 18 5.15 -8.24 -4.71
C VAL A 18 5.50 -7.82 -6.13
N TYR A 19 4.48 -7.57 -6.94
CA TYR A 19 4.70 -7.10 -8.30
C TYR A 19 4.96 -5.59 -8.27
N ALA A 20 6.23 -5.21 -8.32
CA ALA A 20 6.59 -3.81 -8.48
C ALA A 20 6.22 -3.32 -9.90
N VAL A 21 5.11 -2.59 -10.04
CA VAL A 21 4.77 -1.91 -11.31
C VAL A 21 5.17 -0.45 -11.20
N THR A 22 6.22 -0.08 -11.93
CA THR A 22 6.65 1.31 -12.05
C THR A 22 5.66 2.08 -12.94
N LYS A 23 4.89 2.99 -12.35
CA LYS A 23 4.08 3.96 -13.10
C LYS A 23 4.69 5.35 -12.96
N ARG A 24 4.84 6.06 -14.09
CA ARG A 24 4.98 7.52 -14.08
C ARG A 24 3.62 8.12 -13.71
N SER A 25 3.39 8.26 -12.41
CA SER A 25 2.16 8.84 -11.91
C SER A 25 2.15 10.36 -12.06
N ARG A 26 1.02 10.90 -12.52
CA ARG A 26 0.73 12.35 -12.47
C ARG A 26 0.07 12.77 -11.15
N ASP A 27 -0.50 11.82 -10.41
CA ASP A 27 -1.09 12.00 -9.09
C ASP A 27 -0.69 10.85 -8.15
N PRO A 28 0.53 10.91 -7.56
CA PRO A 28 1.02 9.87 -6.67
C PRO A 28 0.10 9.64 -5.47
N ARG A 29 -0.58 10.68 -4.97
CA ARG A 29 -1.45 10.60 -3.79
C ARG A 29 -2.69 9.74 -4.10
N GLY A 30 -3.40 10.05 -5.18
CA GLY A 30 -4.58 9.28 -5.60
C GLY A 30 -4.25 7.82 -5.89
N ASP A 31 -3.11 7.60 -6.54
CA ASP A 31 -2.62 6.26 -6.86
C ASP A 31 -2.31 5.40 -5.61
N PHE A 32 -1.63 5.98 -4.61
CA PHE A 32 -1.40 5.30 -3.33
C PHE A 32 -2.72 4.99 -2.62
N ARG A 33 -3.67 5.93 -2.63
CA ARG A 33 -4.96 5.76 -1.95
C ARG A 33 -5.75 4.61 -2.54
N VAL A 34 -5.88 4.56 -3.86
CA VAL A 34 -6.57 3.46 -4.57
C VAL A 34 -5.90 2.12 -4.22
N SER A 35 -4.56 2.06 -4.28
CA SER A 35 -3.83 0.83 -3.98
C SER A 35 -4.03 0.37 -2.53
N MET A 36 -3.96 1.28 -1.54
CA MET A 36 -4.16 0.93 -0.14
C MET A 36 -5.58 0.46 0.16
N VAL A 37 -6.60 1.16 -0.37
CA VAL A 37 -8.01 0.77 -0.19
C VAL A 37 -8.29 -0.60 -0.83
N GLU A 38 -7.78 -0.84 -2.04
CA GLU A 38 -7.91 -2.15 -2.70
C GLU A 38 -7.25 -3.27 -1.87
N MET A 39 -6.05 -3.03 -1.32
CA MET A 39 -5.32 -4.02 -0.52
C MET A 39 -6.05 -4.33 0.80
N ILE A 40 -6.48 -3.31 1.53
CA ILE A 40 -7.20 -3.47 2.81
C ILE A 40 -8.57 -4.13 2.58
N SER A 41 -9.26 -3.78 1.49
CA SER A 41 -10.59 -4.34 1.17
C SER A 41 -10.54 -5.75 0.59
N SER A 42 -9.48 -6.10 -0.14
CA SER A 42 -9.30 -7.43 -0.74
C SER A 42 -8.77 -8.44 0.26
N GLU A 43 -7.90 -8.03 1.18
CA GLU A 43 -7.43 -8.85 2.29
C GLU A 43 -8.31 -8.60 3.53
N ARG A 44 -9.56 -9.09 3.48
CA ARG A 44 -10.55 -9.02 4.58
C ARG A 44 -10.02 -9.68 5.86
N GLY A 45 -9.18 -8.99 6.61
CA GLY A 45 -8.71 -9.35 7.95
C GLY A 45 -7.41 -10.15 8.06
N VAL A 46 -6.60 -10.24 7.00
CA VAL A 46 -5.38 -11.09 7.02
C VAL A 46 -4.08 -10.28 7.06
N LEU A 47 -4.10 -9.05 6.52
CA LEU A 47 -2.89 -8.23 6.41
C LEU A 47 -2.77 -7.26 7.58
N ASP A 48 -1.61 -7.27 8.26
CA ASP A 48 -1.29 -6.27 9.27
C ASP A 48 -1.08 -4.90 8.57
N LEU A 49 -1.83 -3.87 9.00
CA LEU A 49 -1.69 -2.50 8.48
C LEU A 49 -0.26 -1.97 8.60
N LYS A 50 0.47 -2.40 9.63
CA LYS A 50 1.89 -2.03 9.81
C LYS A 50 2.78 -2.66 8.74
N GLU A 51 2.52 -3.93 8.38
CA GLU A 51 3.23 -4.60 7.30
C GLU A 51 2.91 -3.96 5.94
N LEU A 52 1.64 -3.58 5.71
CA LEU A 52 1.25 -2.83 4.51
C LEU A 52 2.07 -1.54 4.37
N LEU A 53 2.11 -0.72 5.42
CA LEU A 53 2.85 0.55 5.43
C LEU A 53 4.35 0.30 5.19
N PHE A 54 4.93 -0.69 5.86
CA PHE A 54 6.34 -1.04 5.68
C PHE A 54 6.66 -1.44 4.24
N CYS A 55 5.79 -2.22 3.60
CA CYS A 55 5.95 -2.60 2.20
C CYS A 55 5.93 -1.38 1.27
N PHE A 56 5.00 -0.44 1.45
CA PHE A 56 4.97 0.78 0.64
C PHE A 56 6.23 1.62 0.80
N LEU A 57 6.74 1.78 2.03
CA LEU A 57 7.96 2.53 2.29
C LEU A 57 9.20 1.83 1.71
N ALA A 58 9.31 0.51 1.83
CA ALA A 58 10.43 -0.26 1.31
C ALA A 58 10.50 -0.27 -0.22
N LEU A 59 9.34 -0.25 -0.90
CA LEU A 59 9.24 -0.35 -2.37
C LEU A 59 9.33 1.00 -3.08
N ASN A 60 9.21 2.12 -2.35
CA ASN A 60 9.19 3.45 -2.94
C ASN A 60 10.37 4.29 -2.45
N HIS A 61 10.87 5.16 -3.33
CA HIS A 61 11.93 6.09 -2.98
C HIS A 61 11.51 7.00 -1.80
N VAL A 62 12.46 7.37 -0.95
CA VAL A 62 12.23 8.16 0.28
C VAL A 62 11.49 9.48 0.03
N SER A 63 11.61 10.06 -1.17
CA SER A 63 10.86 11.26 -1.57
C SER A 63 9.34 11.08 -1.56
N TYR A 64 8.83 9.85 -1.63
CA TYR A 64 7.41 9.54 -1.57
C TYR A 64 6.94 9.16 -0.16
N HIS A 65 7.84 8.94 0.81
CA HIS A 65 7.49 8.43 2.13
C HIS A 65 6.51 9.35 2.88
N GLY A 66 6.66 10.67 2.73
CA GLY A 66 5.69 11.63 3.28
C GLY A 66 4.28 11.43 2.73
N ILE A 67 4.14 11.37 1.40
CA ILE A 67 2.84 11.17 0.74
C ILE A 67 2.24 9.80 1.11
N ILE A 68 3.07 8.75 1.18
CA ILE A 68 2.64 7.41 1.59
C ILE A 68 2.07 7.42 3.01
N TYR A 69 2.76 8.10 3.94
CA TYR A 69 2.31 8.19 5.33
C TYR A 69 1.00 8.96 5.46
N ASP A 70 0.88 10.11 4.78
CA ASP A 70 -0.35 10.92 4.79
C ASP A 70 -1.54 10.12 4.27
N VAL A 71 -1.37 9.45 3.12
CA VAL A 71 -2.44 8.64 2.52
C VAL A 71 -2.83 7.46 3.41
N PHE A 72 -1.85 6.84 4.08
CA PHE A 72 -2.13 5.75 5.00
C PHE A 72 -3.01 6.22 6.16
N ILE A 73 -2.70 7.36 6.79
CA ILE A 73 -3.51 7.93 7.87
C ILE A 73 -4.92 8.29 7.39
N ASP A 74 -5.04 8.93 6.22
CA ASP A 74 -6.34 9.25 5.62
C ASP A 74 -7.20 8.00 5.42
N VAL A 75 -6.63 6.96 4.79
CA VAL A 75 -7.34 5.70 4.53
C VAL A 75 -7.74 5.00 5.83
N CYS A 76 -6.85 4.94 6.83
CA CYS A 76 -7.19 4.38 8.13
C CYS A 76 -8.32 5.17 8.82
N SER A 77 -8.30 6.49 8.76
CA SER A 77 -9.34 7.35 9.33
C SER A 77 -10.69 7.15 8.64
N ASP A 78 -10.69 6.95 7.31
CA ASP A 78 -11.88 6.68 6.53
C ASP A 78 -12.48 5.30 6.82
N LEU A 79 -11.64 4.27 7.01
CA LEU A 79 -12.06 2.88 7.18
C LEU A 79 -12.36 2.49 8.63
N PHE A 80 -11.72 3.15 9.59
CA PHE A 80 -11.86 2.90 11.03
C PHE A 80 -12.20 4.20 11.77
N PRO A 81 -13.38 4.79 11.50
CA PRO A 81 -13.84 5.95 12.24
C PRO A 81 -14.12 5.57 13.71
N PHE A 82 -13.81 6.50 14.62
CA PHE A 82 -13.99 6.34 16.07
C PHE A 82 -15.42 6.04 16.50
#